data_AF-A0A946MFA1-F1
#
_entry.id   AF-A0A946MFA1-F1
#
_cell.length_a   1.000
_cell.length_b   1.000
_cell.length_c   1.000
_cell.angle_alpha   90.00
_cell.angle_beta   90.00
_cell.angle_gamma   90.00
#
_symmetry.space_group_name_H-M   'P 1'
#
loop_
_entity.id
_entity.type
_entity.pdbx_description
1 polymer ?
#
loop_
_entity_poly.entity_id
_entity_poly.type
_entity_poly.pdbx_seq_one_letter_code
_entity_poly.pdbx_strand_id
1 'polypeptide(L)'
;PGEGGESGQQDDNPARKRLEEAQEQMKQAQIELENARRSESIEAQEEAKKKLVEAKAQLEEILRQLREEELERMLALLEGRFRKMLEMELKVYEGTLQLSKIPKSEQNREVQVAANKLSFQQRRIGLEADKVLTLLLEEGSSIAFPETVKIMREDMEQAASRLSQLKVGRITLGIEEDIIQSIEEMIEALQQAQQDLEEQQQQQQQQQQQQQQQEQPLVDQLAELRMIRSLQLRINKRTKRYSRLLDDLDDPAGQAMDVDLITALQKLSDTQRSLQRITRDIVLGKNQ
;
A
#
# COMPACT_ATOMS: atom_id res chain seq x y z
N PRO A 1 22.71 -11.67 33.82
CA PRO A 1 22.98 -10.24 34.03
C PRO A 1 23.02 -9.50 32.68
N GLY A 2 21.97 -8.72 32.41
CA GLY A 2 21.86 -7.89 31.22
C GLY A 2 20.44 -7.73 30.68
N GLU A 3 19.44 -7.58 31.55
CA GLU A 3 18.19 -6.92 31.20
C GLU A 3 18.45 -5.40 31.23
N GLY A 4 18.08 -4.70 30.17
CA GLY A 4 18.10 -3.25 30.07
C GLY A 4 16.97 -2.83 29.15
N GLY A 5 15.77 -2.75 29.72
CA GLY A 5 14.58 -2.28 29.03
C GLY A 5 14.67 -0.78 28.74
N GLU A 6 14.54 -0.42 27.47
CA GLU A 6 14.10 0.91 27.05
C GLU A 6 12.57 0.90 26.98
N SER A 7 11.93 1.06 28.13
CA SER A 7 10.53 1.40 28.28
C SER A 7 10.46 2.75 28.97
N GLY A 8 10.34 3.82 28.18
CA GLY A 8 10.41 5.18 28.73
C GLY A 8 10.24 6.31 27.71
N GLN A 9 9.27 6.20 26.80
CA GLN A 9 8.73 7.36 26.09
C GLN A 9 7.21 7.21 25.99
N GLN A 10 6.57 7.23 27.17
CA GLN A 10 5.14 7.52 27.26
C GLN A 10 4.94 9.01 26.96
N ASP A 11 4.48 9.26 25.73
CA ASP A 11 3.14 9.81 25.52
C ASP A 11 2.86 11.27 25.92
N ASP A 12 3.74 12.19 25.55
CA ASP A 12 3.45 13.63 25.62
C ASP A 12 3.05 14.19 24.25
N ASN A 13 2.14 13.52 23.54
CA ASN A 13 1.57 14.07 22.32
C ASN A 13 0.55 15.18 22.70
N PRO A 14 0.81 16.47 22.40
CA PRO A 14 -0.08 17.57 22.75
C PRO A 14 -1.50 17.39 22.20
N ALA A 15 -1.66 16.64 21.10
CA ALA A 15 -2.96 16.35 20.53
C ALA A 15 -3.76 15.30 21.34
N ARG A 16 -3.10 14.34 22.01
CA ARG A 16 -3.77 13.40 22.94
C ARG A 16 -4.28 14.12 24.18
N LYS A 17 -3.51 15.06 24.73
CA LYS A 17 -3.94 15.91 25.85
C LYS A 17 -5.17 16.74 25.49
N ARG A 18 -5.17 17.38 24.32
CA ARG A 18 -6.35 18.13 23.82
C ARG A 18 -7.59 17.25 23.66
N LEU A 19 -7.41 16.01 23.18
CA LEU A 19 -8.50 15.05 23.07
C LEU A 19 -9.06 14.65 24.44
N GLU A 20 -8.19 14.38 25.42
CA GLU A 20 -8.58 14.06 26.80
C GLU A 20 -9.34 15.21 27.46
N GLU A 21 -8.83 16.45 27.33
CA GLU A 21 -9.48 17.66 27.83
C GLU A 21 -10.87 17.86 27.20
N ALA A 22 -11.01 17.67 25.89
CA ALA A 22 -12.30 17.77 25.20
C ALA A 22 -13.27 16.64 25.63
N GLN A 23 -12.77 15.43 25.87
CA GLN A 23 -13.57 14.32 26.41
C GLN A 23 -14.06 14.62 27.83
N GLU A 24 -13.22 15.21 28.68
CA GLU A 24 -13.61 15.63 30.04
C GLU A 24 -14.69 16.73 30.00
N GLN A 25 -14.54 17.72 29.13
CA GLN A 25 -15.56 18.76 28.94
C GLN A 25 -16.90 18.19 28.48
N MET A 26 -16.87 17.22 27.55
CA MET A 26 -18.08 16.53 27.09
C MET A 26 -18.75 15.72 28.21
N LYS A 27 -17.97 15.01 29.03
CA LYS A 27 -18.47 14.29 30.22
C LYS A 27 -19.09 15.24 31.23
N GLN A 28 -18.46 16.38 31.48
CA GLN A 28 -18.96 17.39 32.40
C GLN A 28 -20.30 17.98 31.90
N ALA A 29 -20.39 18.32 30.62
CA ALA A 29 -21.62 18.80 30.01
C ALA A 29 -22.74 17.73 30.01
N GLN A 30 -22.38 16.44 29.91
CA GLN A 30 -23.33 15.33 30.06
C GLN A 30 -23.87 15.23 31.49
N ILE A 31 -23.02 15.37 32.50
CA ILE A 31 -23.41 15.39 33.92
C ILE A 31 -24.31 16.60 34.22
N GLU A 32 -23.98 17.78 33.69
CA GLU A 32 -24.79 18.99 33.81
C GLU A 32 -26.19 18.80 33.20
N LEU A 33 -26.28 18.19 32.02
CA LEU A 33 -27.55 17.88 31.38
C LEU A 33 -28.38 16.88 32.21
N GLU A 34 -27.75 15.85 32.77
CA GLU A 34 -28.43 14.87 33.61
C GLU A 34 -29.00 15.51 34.88
N ASN A 35 -28.22 16.39 35.53
CA ASN A 35 -28.67 17.15 36.70
C ASN A 35 -29.79 18.13 36.36
N ALA A 36 -29.71 18.83 35.22
CA ALA A 36 -30.75 19.75 34.75
C ALA A 36 -32.07 19.03 34.39
N ARG A 37 -31.99 17.76 33.96
CA ARG A 37 -33.18 16.90 33.79
C ARG A 37 -33.81 16.55 35.13
N ARG A 38 -33.00 16.23 36.15
CA ARG A 38 -33.49 15.89 37.50
C ARG A 38 -34.14 17.08 38.20
N SER A 39 -33.74 18.31 37.90
CA SER A 39 -34.30 19.54 38.47
C SER A 39 -35.42 20.18 37.64
N GLU A 40 -35.86 19.55 36.54
CA GLU A 40 -36.91 20.03 35.63
C GLU A 40 -36.70 21.46 35.07
N SER A 41 -35.45 21.95 35.06
CA SER A 41 -35.13 23.30 34.57
C SER A 41 -34.90 23.31 33.06
N ILE A 42 -35.83 23.93 32.32
CA ILE A 42 -35.75 24.05 30.85
C ILE A 42 -34.55 24.90 30.42
N GLU A 43 -34.30 26.02 31.10
CA GLU A 43 -33.17 26.92 30.79
C GLU A 43 -31.82 26.22 31.01
N ALA A 44 -31.67 25.48 32.11
CA ALA A 44 -30.45 24.73 32.39
C ALA A 44 -30.23 23.57 31.39
N GLN A 45 -31.32 22.95 30.92
CA GLN A 45 -31.24 21.92 29.87
C GLN A 45 -30.81 22.50 28.53
N GLU A 46 -31.30 23.69 28.14
CA GLU A 46 -30.86 24.37 26.92
C GLU A 46 -29.38 24.76 26.98
N GLU A 47 -28.92 25.29 28.11
CA GLU A 47 -27.52 25.65 28.30
C GLU A 47 -26.60 24.43 28.24
N ALA A 48 -26.94 23.35 28.95
CA ALA A 48 -26.17 22.11 28.92
C ALA A 48 -26.15 21.48 27.51
N LYS A 49 -27.27 21.58 26.76
CA LYS A 49 -27.34 21.14 25.37
C LYS A 49 -26.43 21.97 24.46
N LYS A 50 -26.35 23.29 24.64
CA LYS A 50 -25.41 24.16 23.90
C LYS A 50 -23.96 23.75 24.17
N LYS A 51 -23.59 23.58 25.45
CA LYS A 51 -22.25 23.12 25.84
C LYS A 51 -21.89 21.76 25.23
N LEU A 52 -22.83 20.81 25.17
CA LEU A 52 -22.62 19.52 24.52
C LEU A 52 -22.40 19.63 23.01
N VAL A 53 -23.15 20.51 22.33
CA VAL A 53 -22.97 20.75 20.90
C VAL A 53 -21.60 21.39 20.62
N GLU A 54 -21.18 22.35 21.44
CA GLU A 54 -19.86 22.98 21.35
C GLU A 54 -18.74 21.98 21.63
N ALA A 55 -18.83 21.20 22.71
CA ALA A 55 -17.84 20.17 23.05
C ALA A 55 -17.75 19.08 21.97
N LYS A 56 -18.90 18.68 21.38
CA LYS A 56 -18.93 17.75 20.25
C LYS A 56 -18.20 18.34 19.04
N ALA A 57 -18.48 19.60 18.68
CA ALA A 57 -17.83 20.25 17.54
C ALA A 57 -16.31 20.38 17.74
N GLN A 58 -15.86 20.70 18.95
CA GLN A 58 -14.44 20.74 19.29
C GLN A 58 -13.77 19.36 19.22
N LEU A 59 -14.43 18.32 19.74
CA LEU A 59 -13.94 16.95 19.66
C LEU A 59 -13.81 16.49 18.20
N GLU A 60 -14.82 16.80 17.37
CA GLU A 60 -14.80 16.47 15.93
C GLU A 60 -13.65 17.16 15.20
N GLU A 61 -13.37 18.42 15.51
CA GLU A 61 -12.22 19.16 14.95
C GLU A 61 -10.88 18.53 15.38
N ILE A 62 -10.72 18.24 16.67
CA ILE A 62 -9.50 17.60 17.20
C ILE A 62 -9.29 16.22 16.55
N LEU A 63 -10.36 15.43 16.42
CA LEU A 63 -10.29 14.11 15.78
C LEU A 63 -9.95 14.21 14.30
N ARG A 64 -10.45 15.23 13.57
CA ARG A 64 -10.08 15.46 12.18
C ARG A 64 -8.58 15.77 12.04
N GLN A 65 -8.08 16.71 12.83
CA GLN A 65 -6.66 17.08 12.83
C GLN A 65 -5.76 15.89 13.14
N LEU A 66 -6.11 15.09 14.16
CA LEU A 66 -5.37 13.87 14.52
C LEU A 66 -5.30 12.86 13.38
N ARG A 67 -6.40 12.66 12.65
CA ARG A 67 -6.46 11.75 11.50
C ARG A 67 -5.61 12.26 10.34
N GLU A 68 -5.68 13.55 10.02
CA GLU A 68 -4.87 14.14 8.96
C GLU A 68 -3.37 13.98 9.26
N GLU A 69 -2.93 14.23 10.50
CA GLU A 69 -1.53 14.01 10.92
C GLU A 69 -1.13 12.52 10.90
N GLU A 70 -2.03 11.60 11.25
CA GLU A 70 -1.77 10.16 11.20
C GLU A 70 -1.63 9.68 9.74
N LEU A 71 -2.52 10.15 8.87
CA LEU A 71 -2.52 9.83 7.45
C LEU A 71 -1.25 10.39 6.76
N GLU A 72 -0.87 11.63 7.03
CA GLU A 72 0.37 12.23 6.52
C GLU A 72 1.61 11.41 6.93
N ARG A 73 1.71 11.05 8.22
CA ARG A 73 2.81 10.22 8.74
C ARG A 73 2.86 8.85 8.07
N MET A 74 1.71 8.23 7.86
CA MET A 74 1.59 6.94 7.22
C MET A 74 1.98 7.02 5.73
N LEU A 75 1.50 8.02 5.00
CA LEU A 75 1.87 8.24 3.59
C LEU A 75 3.38 8.43 3.44
N ALA A 76 4.00 9.26 4.28
CA ALA A 76 5.45 9.48 4.27
C ALA A 76 6.24 8.19 4.61
N LEU A 77 5.76 7.42 5.59
CA LEU A 77 6.36 6.13 5.96
C LEU A 77 6.29 5.14 4.79
N LEU A 78 5.13 5.02 4.15
CA LEU A 78 4.92 4.12 3.01
C LEU A 78 5.79 4.54 1.83
N GLU A 79 5.80 5.82 1.46
CA GLU A 79 6.62 6.33 0.37
C GLU A 79 8.11 6.05 0.61
N GLY A 80 8.60 6.32 1.83
CA GLY A 80 9.99 6.03 2.20
C GLY A 80 10.34 4.54 2.07
N ARG A 81 9.40 3.65 2.41
CA ARG A 81 9.59 2.19 2.24
C ARG A 81 9.60 1.79 0.78
N PHE A 82 8.69 2.30 -0.05
CA PHE A 82 8.67 2.01 -1.49
C PHE A 82 9.91 2.56 -2.20
N ARG A 83 10.38 3.78 -1.87
CA ARG A 83 11.63 4.32 -2.43
C ARG A 83 12.84 3.45 -2.11
N LYS A 84 12.95 2.97 -0.87
CA LYS A 84 13.99 2.02 -0.47
C LYS A 84 13.88 0.71 -1.24
N MET A 85 12.66 0.22 -1.44
CA MET A 85 12.38 -0.99 -2.22
C MET A 85 12.83 -0.83 -3.67
N LEU A 86 12.51 0.31 -4.30
CA LEU A 86 12.91 0.66 -5.66
C LEU A 86 14.43 0.65 -5.81
N GLU A 87 15.15 1.30 -4.88
CA GLU A 87 16.62 1.35 -4.91
C GLU A 87 17.23 -0.05 -4.84
N MET A 88 16.65 -0.94 -4.02
CA MET A 88 17.11 -2.32 -3.93
C MET A 88 16.80 -3.11 -5.20
N GLU A 89 15.60 -2.95 -5.76
CA GLU A 89 15.15 -3.68 -6.96
C GLU A 89 15.97 -3.28 -8.18
N LEU A 90 16.27 -1.99 -8.37
CA LEU A 90 17.13 -1.50 -9.45
C LEU A 90 18.51 -2.16 -9.42
N LYS A 91 19.10 -2.33 -8.23
CA LYS A 91 20.39 -3.01 -8.07
C LYS A 91 20.31 -4.50 -8.43
N VAL A 92 19.21 -5.17 -8.08
CA VAL A 92 19.00 -6.57 -8.46
C VAL A 92 18.84 -6.68 -9.97
N TYR A 93 17.97 -5.87 -10.57
CA TYR A 93 17.73 -5.82 -12.01
C TYR A 93 19.01 -5.57 -12.80
N GLU A 94 19.80 -4.56 -12.42
CA GLU A 94 21.09 -4.28 -13.04
C GLU A 94 22.04 -5.48 -12.96
N GLY A 95 22.11 -6.13 -11.79
CA GLY A 95 22.88 -7.35 -11.59
C GLY A 95 22.42 -8.48 -12.50
N THR A 96 21.11 -8.73 -12.55
CA THR A 96 20.50 -9.77 -13.40
C THR A 96 20.79 -9.47 -14.87
N LEU A 97 20.71 -8.21 -15.29
CA LEU A 97 21.01 -7.79 -16.65
C LEU A 97 22.48 -8.06 -17.01
N GLN A 98 23.43 -7.81 -16.11
CA GLN A 98 24.83 -8.16 -16.39
C GLN A 98 25.03 -9.68 -16.51
N LEU A 99 24.43 -10.47 -15.61
CA LEU A 99 24.52 -11.93 -15.69
C LEU A 99 23.86 -12.49 -16.97
N SER A 100 22.78 -11.85 -17.44
CA SER A 100 22.06 -12.26 -18.65
C SER A 100 22.90 -12.13 -19.94
N LYS A 101 23.91 -11.27 -19.93
CA LYS A 101 24.82 -11.04 -21.07
C LYS A 101 25.92 -12.09 -21.16
N ILE A 102 26.14 -12.88 -20.09
CA ILE A 102 27.17 -13.93 -20.06
C ILE A 102 26.67 -15.14 -20.87
N PRO A 103 27.41 -15.58 -21.91
CA PRO A 103 27.04 -16.75 -22.70
C PRO A 103 26.89 -18.01 -21.83
N LYS A 104 25.93 -18.89 -22.17
CA LYS A 104 25.70 -20.14 -21.41
C LYS A 104 26.96 -21.01 -21.26
N SER A 105 27.85 -20.99 -22.25
CA SER A 105 29.14 -21.72 -22.22
C SER A 105 30.13 -21.18 -21.18
N GLU A 106 29.97 -19.93 -20.76
CA GLU A 106 30.85 -19.23 -19.81
C GLU A 106 30.24 -19.11 -18.41
N GLN A 107 29.05 -19.69 -18.20
CA GLN A 107 28.37 -19.73 -16.91
C GLN A 107 29.05 -20.71 -15.96
N ASN A 108 30.09 -20.20 -15.29
CA ASN A 108 30.88 -20.94 -14.31
C ASN A 108 30.26 -20.85 -12.89
N ARG A 109 30.96 -21.42 -11.91
CA ARG A 109 30.56 -21.38 -10.49
C ARG A 109 30.43 -19.96 -9.94
N GLU A 110 31.22 -19.01 -10.41
CA GLU A 110 31.17 -17.62 -9.94
C GLU A 110 29.87 -16.94 -10.37
N VAL A 111 29.45 -17.16 -11.62
CA VAL A 111 28.15 -16.68 -12.13
C VAL A 111 26.99 -17.28 -11.31
N GLN A 112 27.07 -18.56 -10.97
CA GLN A 112 26.07 -19.22 -10.13
C GLN A 112 26.03 -18.62 -8.70
N VAL A 113 27.18 -18.30 -8.11
CA VAL A 113 27.25 -17.64 -6.80
C VAL A 113 26.66 -16.22 -6.87
N ALA A 114 26.96 -15.47 -7.93
CA ALA A 114 26.39 -14.14 -8.15
C ALA A 114 24.87 -14.18 -8.30
N ALA A 115 24.33 -15.11 -9.09
CA ALA A 115 22.88 -15.29 -9.25
C ALA A 115 22.19 -15.65 -7.94
N ASN A 116 22.80 -16.51 -7.11
CA ASN A 116 22.28 -16.84 -5.78
C ASN A 116 22.31 -15.64 -4.83
N LYS A 117 23.32 -14.77 -4.93
CA LYS A 117 23.36 -13.53 -4.15
C LYS A 117 22.22 -12.57 -4.54
N LEU A 118 21.96 -12.42 -5.85
CA LEU A 118 20.82 -11.64 -6.35
C LEU A 118 19.49 -12.25 -5.89
N SER A 119 19.36 -13.57 -5.94
CA SER A 119 18.19 -14.28 -5.40
C SER A 119 17.93 -13.94 -3.92
N PHE A 120 18.98 -13.93 -3.09
CA PHE A 120 18.84 -13.57 -1.69
C PHE A 120 18.46 -12.09 -1.50
N GLN A 121 19.03 -11.19 -2.31
CA GLN A 121 18.66 -9.78 -2.30
C GLN A 121 17.18 -9.60 -2.68
N GLN A 122 16.71 -10.28 -3.73
CA GLN A 122 15.31 -10.25 -4.16
C GLN A 122 14.36 -10.71 -3.04
N ARG A 123 14.69 -11.79 -2.32
CA ARG A 123 13.90 -12.25 -1.17
C ARG A 123 13.81 -11.20 -0.07
N ARG A 124 14.88 -10.44 0.18
CA ARG A 124 14.87 -9.35 1.16
C ARG A 124 13.94 -8.22 0.76
N ILE A 125 13.84 -7.92 -0.54
CA ILE A 125 12.89 -6.94 -1.06
C ILE A 125 11.45 -7.43 -0.82
N GLY A 126 11.18 -8.71 -1.10
CA GLY A 126 9.90 -9.36 -0.79
C GLY A 126 9.50 -9.24 0.68
N LEU A 127 10.44 -9.36 1.62
CA LEU A 127 10.16 -9.17 3.05
C LEU A 127 9.81 -7.72 3.41
N GLU A 128 10.35 -6.72 2.70
CA GLU A 128 9.93 -5.33 2.89
C GLU A 128 8.52 -5.12 2.32
N ALA A 129 8.17 -5.79 1.21
CA ALA A 129 6.81 -5.77 0.66
C ALA A 129 5.80 -6.41 1.62
N ASP A 130 6.15 -7.52 2.29
CA ASP A 130 5.30 -8.15 3.32
C ASP A 130 5.02 -7.17 4.49
N LYS A 131 6.03 -6.42 4.95
CA LYS A 131 5.84 -5.40 6.01
C LYS A 131 4.92 -4.27 5.57
N VAL A 132 5.08 -3.79 4.33
CA VAL A 132 4.23 -2.74 3.77
C VAL A 132 2.80 -3.24 3.61
N LEU A 133 2.62 -4.49 3.16
CA LEU A 133 1.31 -5.11 3.04
C LEU A 133 0.59 -5.18 4.38
N THR A 134 1.28 -5.54 5.47
CA THR A 134 0.69 -5.52 6.81
C THR A 134 0.18 -4.14 7.19
N LEU A 135 0.97 -3.07 6.98
CA LEU A 135 0.56 -1.71 7.29
C LEU A 135 -0.69 -1.28 6.50
N LEU A 136 -0.76 -1.63 5.21
CA LEU A 136 -1.91 -1.31 4.37
C LEU A 136 -3.18 -2.09 4.76
N LEU A 137 -3.03 -3.32 5.26
CA LEU A 137 -4.16 -4.12 5.75
C LEU A 137 -4.67 -3.65 7.11
N GLU A 138 -3.77 -3.16 7.98
CA GLU A 138 -4.14 -2.56 9.27
C GLU A 138 -4.88 -1.23 9.09
N GLU A 139 -4.52 -0.46 8.06
CA GLU A 139 -5.17 0.79 7.66
C GLU A 139 -6.60 0.55 7.15
N GLY A 140 -6.78 -0.43 6.27
CA GLY A 140 -8.09 -0.99 5.92
C GLY A 140 -9.01 -0.12 5.04
N SER A 141 -8.62 1.09 4.64
CA SER A 141 -9.45 1.96 3.79
C SER A 141 -9.26 1.72 2.29
N SER A 142 -8.13 1.11 1.90
CA SER A 142 -7.79 0.85 0.49
C SER A 142 -7.91 -0.62 0.12
N ILE A 143 -8.42 -0.90 -1.08
CA ILE A 143 -8.59 -2.25 -1.61
C ILE A 143 -7.57 -2.53 -2.72
N ALA A 144 -7.33 -1.57 -3.61
CA ALA A 144 -6.45 -1.78 -4.76
C ALA A 144 -4.96 -1.77 -4.37
N PHE A 145 -4.59 -0.96 -3.38
CA PHE A 145 -3.21 -0.82 -2.89
C PHE A 145 -2.66 -2.12 -2.28
N PRO A 146 -3.32 -2.73 -1.25
CA PRO A 146 -2.84 -3.99 -0.68
C PRO A 146 -2.72 -5.11 -1.72
N GLU A 147 -3.67 -5.22 -2.65
CA GLU A 147 -3.59 -6.27 -3.68
C GLU A 147 -2.42 -6.03 -4.63
N THR A 148 -2.16 -4.79 -5.02
CA THR A 148 -1.01 -4.46 -5.88
C THR A 148 0.30 -4.87 -5.22
N VAL A 149 0.44 -4.59 -3.92
CA VAL A 149 1.62 -5.01 -3.14
C VAL A 149 1.72 -6.53 -3.07
N LYS A 150 0.61 -7.23 -2.88
CA LYS A 150 0.58 -8.69 -2.84
C LYS A 150 1.02 -9.31 -4.17
N ILE A 151 0.48 -8.84 -5.30
CA ILE A 151 0.89 -9.30 -6.64
C ILE A 151 2.37 -9.03 -6.87
N MET A 152 2.84 -7.82 -6.51
CA MET A 152 4.25 -7.45 -6.61
C MET A 152 5.13 -8.37 -5.76
N ARG A 153 4.71 -8.74 -4.54
CA ARG A 153 5.42 -9.68 -3.67
C ARG A 153 5.47 -11.09 -4.25
N GLU A 154 4.41 -11.56 -4.91
CA GLU A 154 4.40 -12.84 -5.63
C GLU A 154 5.38 -12.84 -6.81
N ASP A 155 5.48 -11.73 -7.54
CA ASP A 155 6.45 -11.53 -8.60
C ASP A 155 7.89 -11.51 -8.06
N MET A 156 8.14 -10.85 -6.91
CA MET A 156 9.44 -10.88 -6.24
C MET A 156 9.86 -12.30 -5.84
N GLU A 157 8.93 -13.12 -5.33
CA GLU A 157 9.20 -14.53 -5.02
C GLU A 157 9.53 -15.33 -6.29
N GLN A 158 8.83 -15.07 -7.39
CA GLN A 158 9.11 -15.71 -8.67
C GLN A 158 10.50 -15.32 -9.20
N ALA A 159 10.84 -14.03 -9.20
CA ALA A 159 12.16 -13.54 -9.61
C ALA A 159 13.26 -14.20 -8.76
N ALA A 160 13.10 -14.19 -7.43
CA ALA A 160 14.05 -14.84 -6.52
C ALA A 160 14.26 -16.33 -6.83
N SER A 161 13.18 -17.09 -7.03
CA SER A 161 13.24 -18.52 -7.37
C SER A 161 13.94 -18.78 -8.70
N ARG A 162 13.72 -17.92 -9.70
CA ARG A 162 14.40 -18.02 -11.01
C ARG A 162 15.88 -17.70 -10.89
N LEU A 163 16.25 -16.65 -10.16
CA LEU A 163 17.63 -16.28 -9.91
C LEU A 163 18.42 -17.39 -9.21
N SER A 164 17.84 -18.09 -8.23
CA SER A 164 18.54 -19.22 -7.57
C SER A 164 18.76 -20.42 -8.51
N GLN A 165 18.02 -20.49 -9.60
CA GLN A 165 18.18 -21.51 -10.65
C GLN A 165 19.05 -21.02 -11.83
N LEU A 166 19.75 -19.89 -11.67
CA LEU A 166 20.54 -19.23 -12.73
C LEU A 166 19.71 -18.85 -13.97
N LYS A 167 18.39 -18.74 -13.82
CA LYS A 167 17.49 -18.29 -14.87
C LYS A 167 17.49 -16.76 -14.90
N VAL A 168 18.45 -16.18 -15.60
CA VAL A 168 18.66 -14.72 -15.74
C VAL A 168 18.17 -14.16 -17.09
N GLY A 169 17.36 -14.95 -17.83
CA GLY A 169 16.90 -14.58 -19.18
C GLY A 169 15.75 -13.58 -19.19
N ARG A 170 15.19 -13.35 -20.39
CA ARG A 170 14.12 -12.36 -20.66
C ARG A 170 12.89 -12.47 -19.75
N ILE A 171 12.52 -13.68 -19.32
CA ILE A 171 11.38 -13.86 -18.40
C ILE A 171 11.69 -13.23 -17.05
N THR A 172 12.89 -13.43 -16.51
CA THR A 172 13.29 -12.92 -15.20
C THR A 172 13.44 -11.40 -15.23
N LEU A 173 14.15 -10.87 -16.22
CA LEU A 173 14.28 -9.43 -16.43
C LEU A 173 12.91 -8.76 -16.61
N GLY A 174 12.00 -9.40 -17.37
CA GLY A 174 10.65 -8.86 -17.55
C GLY A 174 9.81 -8.85 -16.27
N ILE A 175 10.06 -9.77 -15.33
CA ILE A 175 9.41 -9.75 -14.01
C ILE A 175 9.99 -8.64 -13.13
N GLU A 176 11.32 -8.47 -13.12
CA GLU A 176 11.98 -7.39 -12.38
C GLU A 176 11.57 -6.01 -12.91
N GLU A 177 11.49 -5.82 -14.24
CA GLU A 177 10.91 -4.61 -14.87
C GLU A 177 9.47 -4.36 -14.43
N ASP A 178 8.67 -5.42 -14.41
CA ASP A 178 7.28 -5.37 -13.95
C ASP A 178 7.25 -4.94 -12.46
N ILE A 179 8.12 -5.46 -11.59
CA ILE A 179 8.21 -5.06 -10.18
C ILE A 179 8.59 -3.59 -10.04
N ILE A 180 9.64 -3.14 -10.75
CA ILE A 180 10.11 -1.74 -10.75
C ILE A 180 8.95 -0.81 -11.10
N GLN A 181 8.24 -1.08 -12.19
CA GLN A 181 7.12 -0.26 -12.63
C GLN A 181 6.00 -0.21 -11.57
N SER A 182 5.77 -1.31 -10.85
CA SER A 182 4.81 -1.33 -9.73
C SER A 182 5.23 -0.41 -8.60
N ILE A 183 6.51 -0.46 -8.21
CA ILE A 183 7.00 0.36 -7.11
C ILE A 183 6.92 1.85 -7.48
N GLU A 184 7.27 2.21 -8.72
CA GLU A 184 7.18 3.58 -9.23
C GLU A 184 5.74 4.11 -9.22
N GLU A 185 4.79 3.34 -9.75
CA GLU A 185 3.36 3.71 -9.76
C GLU A 185 2.80 3.88 -8.33
N MET A 186 3.25 3.07 -7.37
CA MET A 186 2.86 3.18 -5.96
C MET A 186 3.45 4.44 -5.31
N ILE A 187 4.69 4.79 -5.62
CA ILE A 187 5.32 6.04 -5.15
C ILE A 187 4.57 7.25 -5.70
N GLU A 188 4.26 7.26 -7.00
CA GLU A 188 3.51 8.35 -7.64
C GLU A 188 2.13 8.54 -7.00
N ALA A 189 1.41 7.44 -6.75
CA ALA A 189 0.10 7.51 -6.12
C ALA A 189 0.17 8.01 -4.66
N LEU A 190 1.19 7.62 -3.90
CA LEU A 190 1.40 8.14 -2.54
C LEU A 190 1.79 9.62 -2.53
N GLN A 191 2.60 10.07 -3.48
CA GLN A 191 2.96 11.48 -3.63
C GLN A 191 1.75 12.33 -3.98
N GLN A 192 0.89 11.84 -4.87
CA GLN A 192 -0.36 12.53 -5.19
C GLN A 192 -1.25 12.62 -3.95
N ALA A 193 -1.39 11.53 -3.18
CA ALA A 193 -2.17 11.54 -1.94
C ALA A 193 -1.63 12.54 -0.90
N GLN A 194 -0.31 12.69 -0.78
CA GLN A 194 0.30 13.70 0.09
C GLN A 194 -0.04 15.12 -0.39
N GLN A 195 0.07 15.39 -1.69
CA GLN A 195 -0.27 16.70 -2.27
C GLN A 195 -1.75 17.04 -2.07
N ASP A 196 -2.64 16.08 -2.32
CA ASP A 196 -4.08 16.26 -2.15
C ASP A 196 -4.44 16.56 -0.69
N LEU A 197 -3.74 15.91 0.26
CA LEU A 197 -3.89 16.18 1.70
C LEU A 197 -3.43 17.60 2.06
N GLU A 198 -2.28 18.04 1.57
CA GLU A 198 -1.77 19.40 1.78
C GLU A 198 -2.71 20.47 1.20
N GLU A 199 -3.25 20.24 0.00
CA GLU A 199 -4.22 21.14 -0.63
C GLU A 199 -5.53 21.24 0.16
N GLN A 200 -6.03 20.10 0.68
CA GLN A 200 -7.21 20.07 1.54
C GLN A 200 -6.98 20.84 2.85
N GLN A 201 -5.82 20.70 3.48
CA GLN A 201 -5.48 21.46 4.69
C GLN A 201 -5.44 22.97 4.43
N GLN A 202 -4.91 23.40 3.29
CA GLN A 202 -4.87 24.82 2.91
C GLN A 202 -6.26 25.39 2.61
N GLN A 203 -7.13 24.62 1.95
CA GLN A 203 -8.51 25.05 1.64
C GLN A 203 -9.38 25.13 2.90
N GLN A 204 -9.20 24.22 3.86
CA GLN A 204 -9.92 24.24 5.13
C GLN A 204 -9.60 25.48 5.99
N GLN A 205 -8.40 26.06 5.88
CA GLN A 205 -8.08 27.32 6.56
C GLN A 205 -8.83 28.54 6.00
N GLN A 206 -9.44 28.44 4.80
CA GLN A 206 -10.16 29.55 4.16
C GLN A 206 -11.69 29.44 4.21
N GLN A 207 -12.27 28.28 4.57
CA GLN A 207 -13.73 28.11 4.69
C GLN A 207 -14.13 27.36 5.96
N GLN A 208 -14.70 28.10 6.92
CA GLN A 208 -15.52 27.52 8.00
C GLN A 208 -16.86 27.05 7.43
N GLN A 209 -16.94 25.85 6.83
CA GLN A 209 -18.25 25.23 6.66
C GLN A 209 -18.22 23.70 6.55
N GLN A 210 -18.97 23.08 7.47
CA GLN A 210 -19.65 21.79 7.42
C GLN A 210 -19.31 20.89 6.22
N GLN A 211 -18.29 20.04 6.39
CA GLN A 211 -18.25 18.76 5.68
C GLN A 211 -18.46 17.63 6.68
N GLN A 212 -19.45 16.81 6.37
CA GLN A 212 -19.78 15.59 7.09
C GLN A 212 -18.60 14.63 7.08
N GLN A 213 -18.40 13.99 8.23
CA GLN A 213 -17.53 12.85 8.48
C GLN A 213 -17.70 11.77 7.41
N GLN A 214 -16.83 11.77 6.41
CA GLN A 214 -16.43 10.55 5.74
C GLN A 214 -14.97 10.31 6.10
N GLU A 215 -14.66 9.07 6.49
CA GLU A 215 -13.27 8.64 6.66
C GLU A 215 -12.53 8.89 5.35
N GLN A 216 -11.47 9.68 5.41
CA GLN A 216 -10.64 9.93 4.23
C GLN A 216 -9.89 8.63 3.92
N PRO A 217 -10.05 8.07 2.71
CA PRO A 217 -9.28 6.91 2.31
C PRO A 217 -7.80 7.29 2.17
N LEU A 218 -6.90 6.33 2.34
CA LEU A 218 -5.45 6.51 2.17
C LEU A 218 -5.12 7.13 0.80
N VAL A 219 -5.85 6.72 -0.23
CA VAL A 219 -5.72 7.22 -1.60
C VAL A 219 -7.11 7.36 -2.21
N ASP A 220 -7.28 8.31 -3.13
CA ASP A 220 -8.56 8.52 -3.79
C ASP A 220 -9.01 7.33 -4.66
N GLN A 221 -10.32 7.23 -4.90
CA GLN A 221 -10.89 6.16 -5.71
C GLN A 221 -10.37 6.16 -7.15
N LEU A 222 -9.97 7.33 -7.67
CA LEU A 222 -9.43 7.45 -9.01
C LEU A 222 -8.04 6.79 -9.11
N ALA A 223 -7.19 6.97 -8.11
CA ALA A 223 -5.90 6.31 -8.00
C ALA A 223 -6.08 4.80 -7.82
N GLU A 224 -7.05 4.34 -7.02
CA GLU A 224 -7.36 2.91 -6.93
C GLU A 224 -7.73 2.32 -8.31
N LEU A 225 -8.60 2.99 -9.06
CA LEU A 225 -8.98 2.56 -10.42
C LEU A 225 -7.80 2.63 -11.40
N ARG A 226 -6.94 3.65 -11.29
CA ARG A 226 -5.70 3.76 -12.07
C ARG A 226 -4.78 2.59 -11.77
N MET A 227 -4.65 2.19 -10.51
CA MET A 227 -3.82 1.06 -10.09
C MET A 227 -4.32 -0.26 -10.70
N ILE A 228 -5.62 -0.53 -10.62
CA ILE A 228 -6.25 -1.69 -11.26
C ILE A 228 -6.00 -1.70 -12.77
N ARG A 229 -6.15 -0.52 -13.41
CA ARG A 229 -5.88 -0.38 -14.85
C ARG A 229 -4.41 -0.66 -15.17
N SER A 230 -3.47 -0.17 -14.39
CA SER A 230 -2.04 -0.40 -14.57
C SER A 230 -1.70 -1.89 -14.45
N LEU A 231 -2.25 -2.57 -13.44
CA LEU A 231 -2.14 -4.03 -13.30
C LEU A 231 -2.66 -4.76 -14.55
N GLN A 232 -3.85 -4.39 -15.04
CA GLN A 232 -4.43 -5.01 -16.23
C GLN A 232 -3.58 -4.79 -17.48
N LEU A 233 -3.04 -3.57 -17.67
CA LEU A 233 -2.15 -3.25 -18.78
C LEU A 233 -0.85 -4.06 -18.70
N ARG A 234 -0.31 -4.27 -17.49
CA ARG A 234 0.90 -5.06 -17.29
C ARG A 234 0.67 -6.54 -17.56
N ILE A 235 -0.43 -7.11 -17.07
CA ILE A 235 -0.83 -8.49 -17.40
C ILE A 235 -0.93 -8.65 -18.92
N ASN A 236 -1.52 -7.68 -19.62
CA ASN A 236 -1.60 -7.70 -21.09
C ASN A 236 -0.21 -7.64 -21.76
N LYS A 237 0.67 -6.74 -21.30
CA LYS A 237 2.06 -6.64 -21.79
C LYS A 237 2.82 -7.95 -21.58
N ARG A 238 2.71 -8.54 -20.39
CA ARG A 238 3.35 -9.82 -20.01
C ARG A 238 2.79 -10.99 -20.84
N THR A 239 1.48 -11.01 -21.08
CA THR A 239 0.83 -12.00 -21.97
C THR A 239 1.40 -11.92 -23.38
N LYS A 240 1.47 -10.71 -23.95
CA LYS A 240 2.06 -10.49 -25.28
C LYS A 240 3.54 -10.86 -25.33
N ARG A 241 4.30 -10.54 -24.28
CA ARG A 241 5.72 -10.90 -24.15
C ARG A 241 5.92 -12.41 -24.14
N TYR A 242 5.09 -13.15 -23.40
CA TYR A 242 5.13 -14.61 -23.36
C TYR A 242 4.65 -15.27 -24.65
N SER A 243 3.61 -14.73 -25.29
CA SER A 243 3.15 -15.22 -26.60
C SER A 243 4.25 -15.16 -27.67
N ARG A 244 5.10 -14.12 -27.66
CA ARG A 244 6.26 -14.02 -28.57
C ARG A 244 7.39 -14.99 -28.28
N LEU A 245 7.35 -15.68 -27.14
CA LEU A 245 8.32 -16.72 -26.77
C LEU A 245 7.84 -18.13 -27.14
N LEU A 246 6.62 -18.27 -27.66
CA LEU A 246 6.13 -19.52 -28.23
C LEU A 246 6.82 -19.77 -29.58
N ASP A 247 7.22 -21.01 -29.83
CA ASP A 247 7.96 -21.42 -31.03
C ASP A 247 7.17 -21.24 -32.33
N ASP A 248 5.84 -21.10 -32.25
CA ASP A 248 4.96 -20.83 -33.40
C ASP A 248 4.02 -19.66 -33.09
N LEU A 249 4.14 -18.57 -33.88
CA LEU A 249 3.31 -17.37 -33.76
C LEU A 249 1.88 -17.58 -34.31
N ASP A 250 1.69 -18.62 -35.13
CA ASP A 250 0.43 -18.93 -35.81
C ASP A 250 -0.36 -20.08 -35.14
N ASP A 251 0.18 -20.68 -34.05
CA ASP A 251 -0.54 -21.64 -33.20
C ASP A 251 -0.84 -21.05 -31.81
N PRO A 252 -1.95 -20.30 -31.64
CA PRO A 252 -2.35 -19.75 -30.35
C PRO A 252 -2.72 -20.82 -29.30
N ALA A 253 -2.84 -22.09 -29.70
CA ALA A 253 -3.04 -23.25 -28.82
C ALA A 253 -1.77 -24.10 -28.65
N GLY A 254 -0.66 -23.71 -29.29
CA GLY A 254 0.59 -24.45 -29.34
C GLY A 254 1.12 -24.69 -27.95
N GLN A 255 1.21 -25.97 -27.58
CA GLN A 255 1.72 -26.38 -26.29
C GLN A 255 3.14 -25.82 -26.14
N ALA A 256 3.33 -24.83 -25.27
CA ALA A 256 4.65 -24.41 -24.87
C ALA A 256 5.43 -25.65 -24.43
N MET A 257 6.43 -26.08 -25.20
CA MET A 257 7.25 -27.24 -24.81
C MET A 257 8.25 -26.87 -23.71
N ASP A 258 8.50 -25.57 -23.53
CA ASP A 258 9.27 -25.03 -22.42
C ASP A 258 8.44 -24.98 -21.13
N VAL A 259 8.79 -25.86 -20.18
CA VAL A 259 8.21 -25.94 -18.83
C VAL A 259 8.25 -24.60 -18.10
N ASP A 260 9.27 -23.78 -18.34
CA ASP A 260 9.37 -22.45 -17.72
C ASP A 260 8.31 -21.49 -18.22
N LEU A 261 8.02 -21.53 -19.52
CA LEU A 261 7.01 -20.69 -20.15
C LEU A 261 5.61 -21.12 -19.74
N ILE A 262 5.33 -22.44 -19.67
CA ILE A 262 4.06 -22.97 -19.15
C ILE A 262 3.83 -22.47 -17.72
N THR A 263 4.82 -22.62 -16.85
CA THR A 263 4.72 -22.21 -15.44
C THR A 263 4.46 -20.70 -15.33
N ALA A 264 5.13 -19.90 -16.17
CA ALA A 264 4.95 -18.46 -16.20
C ALA A 264 3.56 -18.04 -16.70
N LEU A 265 3.00 -18.74 -17.70
CA LEU A 265 1.64 -18.52 -18.21
C LEU A 265 0.56 -18.93 -17.21
N GLN A 266 0.76 -20.02 -16.48
CA GLN A 266 -0.15 -20.45 -15.41
C GLN A 266 -0.24 -19.40 -14.30
N LYS A 267 0.91 -18.93 -13.80
CA LYS A 267 0.96 -17.85 -12.81
C LYS A 267 0.25 -16.59 -13.30
N LEU A 268 0.50 -16.18 -14.54
CA LEU A 268 -0.15 -15.00 -15.13
C LEU A 268 -1.68 -15.14 -15.19
N SER A 269 -2.16 -16.35 -15.50
CA SER A 269 -3.59 -16.66 -15.52
C SER A 269 -4.22 -16.58 -14.13
N ASP A 270 -3.51 -17.04 -13.09
CA ASP A 270 -3.95 -16.93 -11.70
C ASP A 270 -4.01 -15.47 -11.24
N THR A 271 -2.99 -14.67 -11.57
CA THR A 271 -2.98 -13.22 -11.29
C THR A 271 -4.15 -12.51 -11.98
N GLN A 272 -4.43 -12.81 -13.25
CA GLN A 272 -5.57 -12.23 -13.98
C GLN A 272 -6.91 -12.61 -13.33
N ARG A 273 -7.04 -13.84 -12.84
CA ARG A 273 -8.24 -14.29 -12.12
C ARG A 273 -8.41 -13.57 -10.78
N SER A 274 -7.31 -13.33 -10.05
CA SER A 274 -7.33 -12.54 -8.81
C SER A 274 -7.81 -11.11 -9.10
N LEU A 275 -7.19 -10.45 -10.09
CA LEU A 275 -7.53 -9.09 -10.48
C LEU A 275 -9.00 -8.95 -10.91
N GLN A 276 -9.52 -9.91 -11.68
CA GLN A 276 -10.93 -9.93 -12.08
C GLN A 276 -11.86 -10.03 -10.88
N ARG A 277 -11.53 -10.89 -9.91
CA ARG A 277 -12.34 -11.06 -8.69
C ARG A 277 -12.40 -9.75 -7.90
N ILE A 278 -11.25 -9.10 -7.72
CA ILE A 278 -11.13 -7.88 -6.92
C ILE A 278 -11.80 -6.70 -7.59
N THR A 279 -11.62 -6.56 -8.91
CA THR A 279 -12.33 -5.53 -9.68
C THR A 279 -13.84 -5.72 -9.56
N ARG A 280 -14.32 -6.97 -9.59
CA ARG A 280 -15.74 -7.28 -9.34
C ARG A 280 -16.15 -6.92 -7.92
N ASP A 281 -15.36 -7.26 -6.91
CA ASP A 281 -15.70 -7.02 -5.50
C ASP A 281 -15.76 -5.51 -5.18
N ILE A 282 -14.86 -4.71 -5.78
CA ILE A 282 -14.89 -3.25 -5.72
C ILE A 282 -16.16 -2.70 -6.38
N VAL A 283 -16.51 -3.16 -7.58
CA VAL A 283 -17.73 -2.71 -8.29
C VAL A 283 -19.02 -3.11 -7.56
N LEU A 284 -19.03 -4.27 -6.90
CA LEU A 284 -20.20 -4.78 -6.17
C LEU A 284 -20.32 -4.19 -4.75
N GLY A 285 -19.38 -3.36 -4.31
CA GLY A 285 -19.41 -2.73 -2.98
C GLY A 285 -19.45 -3.73 -1.82
N LYS A 286 -18.95 -4.96 -2.02
CA LYS A 286 -19.08 -6.04 -1.03
C LYS A 286 -18.31 -5.82 0.28
N ASN A 287 -17.52 -4.75 0.34
CA ASN A 287 -16.71 -4.36 1.49
C ASN A 287 -17.12 -2.98 2.05
N GLN A 288 -18.29 -2.43 1.66
CA GLN A 288 -18.96 -1.31 2.35
C GLN A 288 -20.07 -1.84 3.26
#